data_AF-A0A0A6S6B2-F1
#
_entry.id   AF-A0A0A6S6B2-F1
#
_cell.length_a   1.000
_cell.length_b   1.000
_cell.length_c   1.000
_cell.angle_alpha   90.00
_cell.angle_beta   90.00
_cell.angle_gamma   90.00
#
_symmetry.space_group_name_H-M   'P 1'
#
loop_
_entity.id
_entity.type
_entity.pdbx_description
1 polymer ?
#
loop_
_entity_poly.entity_id
_entity_poly.type
_entity_poly.pdbx_seq_one_letter_code
_entity_poly.pdbx_strand_id
1 'polypeptide(L)'
;MNDKYLCLNCWRISKVDDLFSVAQKPYWREPPGRQRLGDLYHDNEWRQILFGLAPRAPYQLAIQDSRNVECQCGKPMPPCAKLPNKLLAIRLIGPKNSGKTLFLITMLDSFNKLEEMALRRICNTNQHFDKFSSVLLRDRRRPAPTMTGESYVWEIMDAQRTHPVLAFHDIGGQIWEQMRHPKNLTNYLALPGHLILVLDGARIAHDLNLASQDAWDANPEERNNIDDLSILEHITENWEKADYNKTKLALVITKADILWNEYPLLQEVCASLSKTDEKQEDLKKLMRQSGRNALIIFAEQRFRDTYEIFATSSLGFCPEENDVNTDDPDKLERQPNPEGTLLPLQWLLNI
;
A
#
# COMPACT_ATOMS: atom_id res chain seq x y z
N MET A 1 13.87 11.43 26.30
CA MET A 1 13.00 11.31 25.10
C MET A 1 13.28 9.96 24.48
N ASN A 2 12.27 9.09 24.34
CA ASN A 2 12.44 7.76 23.75
C ASN A 2 12.23 7.83 22.25
N ASP A 3 13.25 8.33 21.53
CA ASP A 3 13.19 8.34 20.07
C ASP A 3 13.07 6.90 19.53
N LYS A 4 12.21 6.71 18.55
CA LYS A 4 11.98 5.43 17.87
C LYS A 4 12.43 5.55 16.41
N TYR A 5 13.05 4.50 15.90
CA TYR A 5 13.52 4.43 14.52
C TYR A 5 12.94 3.19 13.83
N LEU A 6 12.54 3.34 12.57
CA LEU A 6 12.11 2.23 11.72
C LEU A 6 13.25 1.78 10.80
N CYS A 7 13.69 0.53 10.91
CA CYS A 7 14.63 -0.01 9.94
C CYS A 7 13.90 -0.44 8.66
N LEU A 8 14.13 0.25 7.54
CA LEU A 8 13.49 -0.09 6.26
C LEU A 8 13.98 -1.41 5.65
N ASN A 9 15.04 -2.02 6.19
CA ASN A 9 15.54 -3.32 5.71
C ASN A 9 14.85 -4.51 6.39
N CYS A 10 14.52 -4.39 7.68
CA CYS A 10 13.96 -5.49 8.46
C CYS A 10 12.62 -5.15 9.15
N TRP A 11 12.12 -3.93 8.94
CA TRP A 11 10.84 -3.41 9.43
C TRP A 11 10.67 -3.46 10.95
N ARG A 12 11.78 -3.53 11.69
CA ARG A 12 11.81 -3.46 13.15
C ARG A 12 11.84 -2.02 13.63
N ILE A 13 11.07 -1.76 14.69
CA ILE A 13 11.17 -0.52 15.46
C ILE A 13 12.24 -0.71 16.54
N SER A 14 13.23 0.17 16.56
CA SER A 14 14.27 0.21 17.60
C SER A 14 14.14 1.48 18.43
N LYS A 15 14.28 1.37 19.75
CA LYS A 15 14.41 2.53 20.64
C LYS A 15 15.88 2.90 20.79
N VAL A 16 16.21 4.15 21.11
CA VAL A 16 17.60 4.60 21.32
C VAL A 16 18.38 3.70 22.28
N ASP A 17 17.73 3.13 23.30
CA ASP A 17 18.37 2.22 24.26
C ASP A 17 18.71 0.83 23.66
N ASP A 18 18.04 0.45 22.57
CA ASP A 18 18.29 -0.79 21.80
C ASP A 18 19.32 -0.59 20.67
N LEU A 19 19.82 0.64 20.50
CA LEU A 19 20.69 1.06 19.41
C LEU A 19 22.13 1.14 19.88
N PHE A 20 23.04 0.51 19.14
CA PHE A 20 24.46 0.68 19.38
C PHE A 20 24.86 2.09 18.95
N SER A 21 25.28 2.92 19.91
CA SER A 21 26.03 4.13 19.56
C SER A 21 27.45 3.72 19.19
N VAL A 22 27.71 3.51 17.90
CA VAL A 22 29.09 3.49 17.43
C VAL A 22 29.55 4.95 17.43
N ALA A 23 30.19 5.38 18.51
CA ALA A 23 30.99 6.58 18.50
C ALA A 23 32.12 6.35 17.49
N GLN A 24 31.91 6.71 16.23
CA GLN A 24 33.04 6.82 15.30
C GLN A 24 33.95 7.89 15.88
N LYS A 25 35.16 7.50 16.31
CA LYS A 25 36.28 8.43 16.40
C LYS A 25 36.32 9.18 15.06
N PRO A 26 36.40 10.52 15.06
CA PRO A 26 36.32 11.26 13.82
C PRO A 26 37.51 10.86 12.95
N TYR A 27 37.24 10.27 11.79
CA TYR A 27 38.22 10.08 10.74
C TYR A 27 38.50 11.44 10.09
N TRP A 28 39.17 12.34 10.80
CA TRP A 28 39.89 13.42 10.14
C TRP A 28 41.16 12.81 9.55
N ARG A 29 41.06 12.30 8.32
CA ARG A 29 42.18 12.38 7.39
C ARG A 29 41.86 13.53 6.46
N GLU A 30 42.63 14.61 6.60
CA GLU A 30 42.69 15.67 5.60
C GLU A 30 42.84 15.06 4.20
N PRO A 31 42.14 15.57 3.17
CA PRO A 31 42.35 15.10 1.81
C PRO A 31 43.75 15.56 1.36
N PRO A 32 44.64 14.65 0.94
CA PRO A 32 45.86 15.08 0.26
C PRO A 32 45.50 15.49 -1.16
N GLY A 33 45.67 16.77 -1.47
CA GLY A 33 45.86 17.25 -2.84
C GLY A 33 44.60 17.73 -3.56
N ARG A 34 44.65 19.00 -4.02
CA ARG A 34 43.74 19.57 -5.01
C ARG A 34 43.81 18.76 -6.31
N GLN A 35 42.81 17.94 -6.60
CA GLN A 35 42.49 17.51 -7.97
C GLN A 35 41.53 18.52 -8.59
N ARG A 36 41.84 18.97 -9.81
CA ARG A 36 41.04 19.93 -10.56
C ARG A 36 39.77 19.22 -11.07
N LEU A 37 38.65 19.95 -11.09
CA LEU A 37 37.33 19.48 -11.57
C LEU A 37 37.28 18.94 -13.02
N GLY A 38 38.41 18.89 -13.74
CA GLY A 38 38.50 18.40 -15.13
C GLY A 38 38.71 16.90 -15.29
N ASP A 39 39.10 16.17 -14.24
CA ASP A 39 39.49 14.75 -14.35
C ASP A 39 38.32 13.76 -14.10
N LEU A 40 37.09 14.24 -13.92
CA LEU A 40 35.88 13.42 -13.70
C LEU A 40 35.12 13.06 -14.99
N TYR A 41 35.71 13.28 -16.17
CA TYR A 41 35.01 13.13 -17.46
C TYR A 41 35.26 11.83 -18.24
N HIS A 42 35.95 10.85 -17.66
CA HIS A 42 36.14 9.54 -18.29
C HIS A 42 35.80 8.43 -17.29
N ASP A 43 34.52 8.05 -17.25
CA ASP A 43 34.04 6.66 -17.26
C ASP A 43 32.57 6.59 -16.82
N ASN A 44 31.82 5.73 -17.50
CA ASN A 44 30.36 5.65 -17.53
C ASN A 44 29.69 5.22 -16.20
N GLU A 45 29.56 6.14 -15.23
CA GLU A 45 28.59 5.98 -14.13
C GLU A 45 27.80 7.27 -13.90
N TRP A 46 26.53 7.27 -14.30
CA TRP A 46 25.60 8.36 -14.06
C TRP A 46 25.27 8.46 -12.56
N ARG A 47 26.04 9.26 -11.82
CA ARG A 47 25.59 9.85 -10.55
C ARG A 47 24.81 11.13 -10.85
N GLN A 48 23.49 11.06 -10.80
CA GLN A 48 22.67 12.28 -10.76
C GLN A 48 22.68 12.88 -9.36
N ILE A 49 23.42 13.98 -9.24
CA ILE A 49 23.13 15.08 -8.33
C ILE A 49 21.91 15.81 -8.90
N LEU A 50 20.84 15.96 -8.12
CA LEU A 50 19.75 16.89 -8.43
C LEU A 50 19.42 17.74 -7.19
N PHE A 51 19.85 19.00 -7.24
CA PHE A 51 19.25 20.11 -6.51
C PHE A 51 18.35 20.91 -7.47
N GLY A 52 17.16 21.30 -7.00
CA GLY A 52 16.28 22.33 -7.57
C GLY A 52 14.95 21.81 -8.14
N LEU A 53 13.75 22.40 -7.97
CA LEU A 53 13.22 23.66 -7.39
C LEU A 53 11.69 23.41 -7.15
N ALA A 54 11.07 23.63 -5.97
CA ALA A 54 10.27 24.81 -5.55
C ALA A 54 9.14 24.34 -4.56
N PRO A 55 8.42 25.21 -3.80
CA PRO A 55 8.78 26.41 -3.07
C PRO A 55 8.78 26.18 -1.53
N ARG A 56 9.24 27.20 -0.81
CA ARG A 56 9.59 27.26 0.62
C ARG A 56 8.45 26.88 1.59
N ALA A 57 8.55 25.71 2.20
CA ALA A 57 8.23 25.55 3.62
C ALA A 57 9.55 25.57 4.39
N PRO A 58 9.66 26.25 5.55
CA PRO A 58 10.92 26.32 6.26
C PRO A 58 11.30 24.91 6.72
N TYR A 59 12.30 24.33 6.05
CA TYR A 59 13.10 23.25 6.61
C TYR A 59 13.65 23.76 7.93
N GLN A 60 13.00 23.41 9.04
CA GLN A 60 13.71 23.34 10.29
C GLN A 60 14.80 22.30 10.08
N LEU A 61 16.03 22.79 9.93
CA LEU A 61 17.27 22.07 10.13
C LEU A 61 17.14 21.30 11.44
N ALA A 62 16.69 20.05 11.35
CA ALA A 62 16.77 19.12 12.45
C ALA A 62 18.26 18.87 12.67
N ILE A 63 18.76 19.52 13.72
CA ILE A 63 19.95 19.23 14.51
C ILE A 63 20.66 17.95 14.04
N GLN A 64 21.90 18.10 13.56
CA GLN A 64 22.84 17.02 13.34
C GLN A 64 23.13 16.31 14.68
N ASP A 65 22.24 15.44 15.13
CA ASP A 65 22.61 14.40 16.10
C ASP A 65 23.29 13.29 15.29
N SER A 66 24.59 13.46 15.07
CA SER A 66 25.46 12.64 14.20
C SER A 66 25.74 11.25 14.78
N ARG A 67 24.75 10.62 15.42
CA ARG A 67 24.86 9.23 15.86
C ARG A 67 24.47 8.37 14.67
N ASN A 68 25.41 7.58 14.18
CA ASN A 68 25.09 6.50 13.25
C ASN A 68 24.26 5.48 14.02
N VAL A 69 22.94 5.61 13.91
CA VAL A 69 21.98 4.70 14.52
C VAL A 69 21.97 3.43 13.66
N GLU A 70 22.31 2.28 14.22
CA GLU A 70 22.30 1.00 13.50
C GLU A 70 21.18 0.10 14.02
N CYS A 71 20.43 -0.51 13.11
CA CYS A 71 19.46 -1.54 13.47
C CYS A 71 20.19 -2.82 13.92
N GLN A 72 19.52 -3.68 14.69
CA GLN A 72 19.99 -5.03 15.04
C GLN A 72 20.38 -5.91 13.83
N CYS A 73 19.88 -5.60 12.63
CA CYS A 73 20.31 -6.26 11.39
C CYS A 73 21.63 -5.72 10.82
N GLY A 74 22.34 -4.83 11.54
CA GLY A 74 23.61 -4.24 11.14
C GLY A 74 23.50 -3.18 10.04
N LYS A 75 22.29 -2.67 9.76
CA LYS A 75 22.07 -1.66 8.72
C LYS A 75 21.93 -0.27 9.34
N PRO A 76 22.54 0.77 8.74
CA PRO A 76 22.40 2.13 9.23
C PRO A 76 20.96 2.62 9.03
N MET A 77 20.44 3.33 10.02
CA MET A 77 19.16 4.00 9.99
C MET A 77 19.39 5.50 9.79
N PRO A 78 18.97 6.05 8.63
CA PRO A 78 19.14 7.47 8.38
C PRO A 78 18.29 8.32 9.34
N PRO A 79 18.64 9.59 9.60
CA PRO A 79 17.85 10.47 10.48
C PRO A 79 16.37 10.59 10.09
N CYS A 80 16.06 10.46 8.80
CA CYS A 80 14.69 10.43 8.30
C CYS A 80 13.88 9.23 8.81
N ALA A 81 14.52 8.16 9.31
CA ALA A 81 13.86 6.95 9.82
C ALA A 81 13.32 7.13 11.24
N LYS A 82 13.60 8.27 11.87
CA LYS A 82 13.04 8.65 13.16
C LYS A 82 11.52 8.80 13.02
N LEU A 83 10.78 8.03 13.82
CA LEU A 83 9.32 8.05 13.84
C LEU A 83 8.84 9.16 14.77
N PRO A 84 8.14 10.20 14.25
CA PRO A 84 7.59 11.26 15.08
C PRO A 84 6.39 10.77 15.93
N ASN A 85 5.66 9.76 15.45
CA ASN A 85 4.43 9.24 16.04
C ASN A 85 4.40 7.70 16.07
N LYS A 86 3.30 7.12 16.58
CA LYS A 86 3.08 5.67 16.52
C LYS A 86 3.00 5.21 15.07
N LEU A 87 3.65 4.09 14.75
CA LEU A 87 3.59 3.44 13.44
C LEU A 87 2.40 2.47 13.42
N LEU A 88 1.61 2.54 12.36
CA LEU A 88 0.50 1.64 12.06
C LEU A 88 0.74 1.05 10.67
N ALA A 89 0.77 -0.28 10.56
CA ALA A 89 0.87 -0.94 9.27
C ALA A 89 -0.52 -1.10 8.61
N ILE A 90 -0.64 -0.75 7.33
CA ILE A 90 -1.80 -1.08 6.50
C ILE A 90 -1.35 -2.13 5.49
N ARG A 91 -1.87 -3.35 5.62
CA ARG A 91 -1.45 -4.50 4.82
C ARG A 91 -2.42 -4.70 3.68
N LEU A 92 -1.97 -4.48 2.45
CA LEU A 92 -2.74 -4.79 1.25
C LEU A 92 -2.49 -6.24 0.87
N ILE A 93 -3.55 -7.04 0.98
CA ILE A 93 -3.53 -8.49 0.75
C ILE A 93 -4.58 -8.85 -0.31
N GLY A 94 -4.41 -9.99 -0.96
CA GLY A 94 -5.32 -10.43 -2.02
C GLY A 94 -4.60 -11.16 -3.16
N PRO A 95 -5.37 -11.88 -4.00
CA PRO A 95 -4.82 -12.77 -5.02
C PRO A 95 -4.11 -12.00 -6.15
N LYS A 96 -3.46 -12.73 -7.06
CA LYS A 96 -2.93 -12.15 -8.31
C LYS A 96 -4.09 -11.46 -9.07
N ASN A 97 -3.79 -10.35 -9.75
CA ASN A 97 -4.74 -9.58 -10.56
C ASN A 97 -5.91 -8.90 -9.82
N SER A 98 -6.01 -8.97 -8.49
CA SER A 98 -7.06 -8.26 -7.74
C SER A 98 -6.94 -6.74 -7.72
N GLY A 99 -5.98 -6.13 -8.44
CA GLY A 99 -5.84 -4.67 -8.51
C GLY A 99 -5.15 -4.01 -7.31
N LYS A 100 -4.56 -4.75 -6.35
CA LYS A 100 -3.87 -4.18 -5.16
C LYS A 100 -2.97 -2.98 -5.45
N THR A 101 -2.05 -3.11 -6.40
CA THR A 101 -1.08 -2.06 -6.73
C THR A 101 -1.77 -0.81 -7.26
N LEU A 102 -2.76 -0.98 -8.15
CA LEU A 102 -3.53 0.14 -8.68
C LEU A 102 -4.36 0.77 -7.57
N PHE A 103 -4.96 -0.04 -6.70
CA PHE A 103 -5.72 0.41 -5.53
C PHE A 103 -4.86 1.27 -4.61
N LEU A 104 -3.65 0.81 -4.30
CA LEU A 104 -2.70 1.58 -3.50
C LEU A 104 -2.38 2.93 -4.14
N ILE A 105 -2.03 2.94 -5.43
CA ILE A 105 -1.67 4.17 -6.14
C ILE A 105 -2.84 5.16 -6.13
N THR A 106 -4.04 4.70 -6.50
CA THR A 106 -5.21 5.57 -6.62
C THR A 106 -5.74 6.01 -5.26
N MET A 107 -5.66 5.16 -4.23
CA MET A 107 -6.03 5.54 -2.86
C MET A 107 -5.10 6.63 -2.32
N LEU A 108 -3.79 6.52 -2.54
CA LEU A 108 -2.82 7.54 -2.09
C LEU A 108 -2.91 8.83 -2.91
N ASP A 109 -3.21 8.75 -4.21
CA ASP A 109 -3.49 9.92 -5.05
C ASP A 109 -4.76 10.64 -4.58
N SER A 110 -5.86 9.90 -4.35
CA SER A 110 -7.10 10.44 -3.79
C SER A 110 -6.90 11.07 -2.41
N PHE A 111 -6.06 10.46 -1.57
CA PHE A 111 -5.73 11.02 -0.25
C PHE A 111 -5.02 12.38 -0.37
N ASN A 112 -4.08 12.54 -1.30
CA ASN A 112 -3.35 13.81 -1.50
C ASN A 112 -4.22 14.94 -2.06
N LYS A 113 -5.42 14.62 -2.59
CA LYS A 113 -6.40 15.61 -3.06
C LYS A 113 -7.32 16.13 -1.94
N LEU A 114 -7.22 15.57 -0.72
CA LEU A 114 -7.94 16.09 0.44
C LEU A 114 -7.34 17.42 0.86
N GLU A 115 -8.15 18.48 0.89
CA GLU A 115 -7.67 19.84 1.20
C GLU A 115 -7.06 19.96 2.61
N GLU A 116 -7.54 19.17 3.56
CA GLU A 116 -7.17 19.24 4.98
C GLU A 116 -6.08 18.23 5.39
N MET A 117 -5.71 17.30 4.50
CA MET A 117 -4.77 16.22 4.82
C MET A 117 -3.73 16.03 3.72
N ALA A 118 -2.46 15.91 4.11
CA ALA A 118 -1.36 15.65 3.19
C ALA A 118 -0.55 14.43 3.64
N LEU A 119 -0.01 13.67 2.69
CA LEU A 119 0.92 12.58 3.00
C LEU A 119 2.36 13.08 2.96
N ARG A 120 3.00 13.16 4.13
CA ARG A 120 4.44 13.40 4.25
C ARG A 120 5.21 12.10 4.15
N ARG A 121 6.13 12.05 3.20
CA ARG A 121 6.95 10.86 2.91
C ARG A 121 8.04 10.68 3.96
N ILE A 122 8.37 9.43 4.31
CA ILE A 122 9.48 9.10 5.22
C ILE A 122 10.59 8.36 4.44
N CYS A 123 11.78 8.97 4.39
CA CYS A 123 12.98 8.43 3.72
C CYS A 123 12.85 8.17 2.20
N ASN A 124 13.66 7.24 1.66
CA ASN A 124 13.82 6.95 0.22
C ASN A 124 12.84 5.92 -0.33
N THR A 125 11.80 5.54 0.42
CA THR A 125 10.67 4.70 -0.06
C THR A 125 10.02 5.27 -1.34
N ASN A 126 10.22 6.57 -1.59
CA ASN A 126 9.80 7.30 -2.79
C ASN A 126 10.34 6.81 -4.12
N GLN A 127 11.62 6.43 -4.24
CA GLN A 127 12.19 6.24 -5.60
C GLN A 127 11.55 5.07 -6.35
N HIS A 128 11.03 4.08 -5.64
CA HIS A 128 10.31 2.97 -6.24
C HIS A 128 8.83 3.35 -6.45
N PHE A 129 8.15 3.85 -5.40
CA PHE A 129 6.74 4.22 -5.51
C PHE A 129 6.47 5.31 -6.56
N ASP A 130 7.32 6.34 -6.66
CA ASP A 130 7.16 7.42 -7.63
C ASP A 130 7.31 6.90 -9.07
N LYS A 131 8.18 5.91 -9.30
CA LYS A 131 8.30 5.27 -10.63
C LYS A 131 7.05 4.50 -11.01
N PHE A 132 6.47 3.74 -10.07
CA PHE A 132 5.26 2.96 -10.35
C PHE A 132 4.01 3.85 -10.45
N SER A 133 3.89 4.86 -9.59
CA SER A 133 2.76 5.79 -9.63
C SER A 133 2.81 6.72 -10.84
N SER A 134 3.99 7.14 -11.31
CA SER A 134 4.10 7.96 -12.53
C SER A 134 3.66 7.20 -13.78
N VAL A 135 3.97 5.90 -13.89
CA VAL A 135 3.53 5.06 -15.02
C VAL A 135 2.01 5.08 -15.13
N LEU A 136 1.31 4.93 -14.01
CA LEU A 136 -0.16 4.92 -14.01
C LEU A 136 -0.77 6.33 -14.11
N LEU A 137 -0.34 7.27 -13.27
CA LEU A 137 -1.03 8.56 -13.14
C LEU A 137 -0.61 9.58 -14.22
N ARG A 138 0.65 9.52 -14.69
CA ARG A 138 1.19 10.45 -15.68
C ARG A 138 1.21 9.84 -17.08
N ASP A 139 1.77 8.64 -17.22
CA ASP A 139 1.90 8.00 -18.53
C ASP A 139 0.62 7.26 -18.93
N ARG A 140 -0.31 7.09 -17.98
CA ARG A 140 -1.59 6.39 -18.14
C ARG A 140 -1.43 4.93 -18.54
N ARG A 141 -0.27 4.35 -18.23
CA ARG A 141 0.08 2.98 -18.57
C ARG A 141 -0.23 2.03 -17.44
N ARG A 142 -0.55 0.78 -17.79
CA ARG A 142 -0.67 -0.31 -16.85
C ARG A 142 0.65 -0.50 -16.08
N PRO A 143 0.66 -0.41 -14.74
CA PRO A 143 1.86 -0.66 -13.97
C PRO A 143 2.21 -2.14 -14.02
N ALA A 144 3.52 -2.45 -14.00
CA ALA A 144 3.99 -3.82 -13.88
C ALA A 144 3.48 -4.45 -12.56
N PRO A 145 3.17 -5.75 -12.54
CA PRO A 145 2.76 -6.42 -11.32
C PRO A 145 3.86 -6.35 -10.26
N THR A 146 3.49 -6.17 -9.00
CA THR A 146 4.40 -6.23 -7.86
C THR A 146 5.03 -7.64 -7.79
N MET A 147 6.32 -7.76 -8.11
CA MET A 147 7.06 -9.04 -8.15
C MET A 147 7.74 -9.38 -6.80
N THR A 148 7.93 -8.38 -5.94
CA THR A 148 8.59 -8.46 -4.62
C THR A 148 7.69 -7.87 -3.55
N GLY A 149 7.87 -8.25 -2.28
CA GLY A 149 7.18 -7.57 -1.19
C GLY A 149 7.70 -6.14 -1.08
N GLU A 150 6.93 -5.15 -1.51
CA GLU A 150 7.27 -3.74 -1.44
C GLU A 150 6.62 -3.13 -0.20
N SER A 151 7.31 -2.20 0.44
CA SER A 151 6.72 -1.48 1.56
C SER A 151 7.15 -0.03 1.64
N TYR A 152 6.17 0.79 1.99
CA TYR A 152 6.20 2.23 1.79
C TYR A 152 5.71 2.92 3.06
N VAL A 153 6.29 4.09 3.38
CA VAL A 153 6.02 4.76 4.66
C VAL A 153 5.65 6.20 4.44
N TRP A 154 4.48 6.57 4.94
CA TRP A 154 3.95 7.93 4.91
C TRP A 154 3.47 8.34 6.30
N GLU A 155 3.50 9.62 6.58
CA GLU A 155 2.88 10.24 7.72
C GLU A 155 1.71 11.08 7.23
N ILE A 156 0.55 10.91 7.84
CA ILE A 156 -0.58 11.79 7.57
C ILE A 156 -0.35 13.09 8.34
N MET A 157 -0.29 14.18 7.60
CA MET A 157 -0.26 15.55 8.12
C MET A 157 -1.68 16.10 8.06
N ASP A 158 -2.24 16.41 9.21
CA ASP A 158 -3.51 17.11 9.37
C ASP A 158 -3.23 18.40 10.15
N ALA A 159 -3.85 19.51 9.74
CA ALA A 159 -3.65 20.81 10.37
C ALA A 159 -3.98 20.84 11.88
N GLN A 160 -4.80 19.90 12.37
CA GLN A 160 -5.29 19.91 13.75
C GLN A 160 -4.94 18.66 14.58
N ARG A 161 -4.44 17.58 13.96
CA ARG A 161 -4.20 16.29 14.63
C ARG A 161 -2.87 15.66 14.25
N THR A 162 -2.25 14.98 15.21
CA THR A 162 -1.12 14.06 14.94
C THR A 162 -1.66 12.67 14.64
N HIS A 163 -1.56 12.25 13.38
CA HIS A 163 -1.96 10.91 12.95
C HIS A 163 -0.78 9.92 13.04
N PRO A 164 -1.05 8.60 13.12
CA PRO A 164 0.01 7.62 13.06
C PRO A 164 0.78 7.69 11.73
N VAL A 165 2.05 7.32 11.78
CA VAL A 165 2.81 7.01 10.57
C VAL A 165 2.22 5.72 9.99
N LEU A 166 1.88 5.72 8.72
CA LEU A 166 1.37 4.57 7.98
C LEU A 166 2.51 3.86 7.24
N ALA A 167 2.68 2.57 7.51
CA ALA A 167 3.47 1.68 6.67
C ALA A 167 2.53 0.85 5.80
N PHE A 168 2.50 1.08 4.48
CA PHE A 168 1.77 0.20 3.58
C PHE A 168 2.68 -0.91 3.11
N HIS A 169 2.22 -2.15 3.24
CA HIS A 169 2.90 -3.29 2.67
C HIS A 169 2.06 -3.83 1.52
N ASP A 170 2.65 -3.89 0.32
CA ASP A 170 2.06 -4.51 -0.87
C ASP A 170 2.82 -5.79 -1.19
N ILE A 171 2.14 -6.93 -1.09
CA ILE A 171 2.70 -8.23 -1.45
C ILE A 171 2.08 -8.68 -2.76
N GLY A 172 2.93 -8.94 -3.75
CA GLY A 172 2.54 -9.58 -4.99
C GLY A 172 1.76 -10.87 -4.75
N GLY A 173 0.61 -11.03 -5.42
CA GLY A 173 -0.28 -12.17 -5.18
C GLY A 173 0.39 -13.53 -5.37
N GLN A 174 1.38 -13.63 -6.25
CA GLN A 174 2.15 -14.85 -6.52
C GLN A 174 3.13 -15.22 -5.39
N ILE A 175 3.44 -14.26 -4.52
CA ILE A 175 4.42 -14.44 -3.44
C ILE A 175 3.75 -15.08 -2.21
N TRP A 176 2.42 -15.12 -2.13
CA TRP A 176 1.71 -15.75 -1.01
C TRP A 176 2.09 -17.22 -0.81
N GLU A 177 2.35 -17.96 -1.89
CA GLU A 177 2.88 -19.33 -1.80
C GLU A 177 4.26 -19.38 -1.14
N GLN A 178 5.12 -18.40 -1.39
CA GLN A 178 6.45 -18.26 -0.80
C GLN A 178 6.40 -17.72 0.64
N MET A 179 5.35 -16.94 0.96
CA MET A 179 5.07 -16.45 2.32
C MET A 179 4.57 -17.55 3.26
N ARG A 180 4.36 -18.78 2.78
CA ARG A 180 4.13 -19.96 3.63
C ARG A 180 5.31 -20.26 4.54
N HIS A 181 6.52 -19.77 4.22
CA HIS A 181 7.67 -19.91 5.11
C HIS A 181 7.53 -18.96 6.33
N PRO A 182 7.48 -19.47 7.58
CA PRO A 182 7.11 -18.69 8.76
C PRO A 182 7.93 -17.41 8.97
N LYS A 183 9.24 -17.47 8.72
CA LYS A 183 10.16 -16.33 8.90
C LYS A 183 9.81 -15.10 8.06
N ASN A 184 9.35 -15.29 6.81
CA ASN A 184 9.01 -14.18 5.92
C ASN A 184 7.72 -13.49 6.39
N LEU A 185 6.76 -14.29 6.85
CA LEU A 185 5.51 -13.79 7.40
C LEU A 185 5.70 -13.11 8.76
N THR A 186 6.57 -13.63 9.65
CA THR A 186 6.86 -12.98 10.95
C THR A 186 7.35 -11.54 10.77
N ASN A 187 8.26 -11.29 9.81
CA ASN A 187 8.74 -9.93 9.54
C ASN A 187 7.62 -9.03 8.97
N TYR A 188 6.77 -9.58 8.10
CA TYR A 188 5.62 -8.87 7.57
C TYR A 188 4.58 -8.50 8.65
N LEU A 189 4.42 -9.36 9.66
CA LEU A 189 3.48 -9.19 10.77
C LEU A 189 4.10 -8.46 11.99
N ALA A 190 5.38 -8.09 11.93
CA ALA A 190 6.10 -7.50 13.07
C ALA A 190 5.54 -6.16 13.58
N LEU A 191 4.77 -5.45 12.75
CA LEU A 191 4.17 -4.16 13.08
C LEU A 191 2.68 -4.28 13.44
N PRO A 192 2.18 -3.60 14.48
CA PRO A 192 0.74 -3.53 14.72
C PRO A 192 0.05 -2.82 13.54
N GLY A 193 -1.14 -3.28 13.14
CA GLY A 193 -1.75 -2.78 11.91
C GLY A 193 -3.15 -3.27 11.61
N HIS A 194 -3.62 -2.90 10.42
CA HIS A 194 -4.90 -3.28 9.84
C HIS A 194 -4.71 -3.99 8.50
N LEU A 195 -5.75 -4.68 8.06
CA LEU A 195 -5.75 -5.43 6.81
C LEU A 195 -6.72 -4.80 5.80
N ILE A 196 -6.31 -4.74 4.54
CA ILE A 196 -7.17 -4.49 3.39
C ILE A 196 -7.06 -5.71 2.48
N LEU A 197 -8.10 -6.54 2.43
CA LEU A 197 -8.19 -7.65 1.49
C LEU A 197 -8.88 -7.17 0.21
N VAL A 198 -8.11 -7.09 -0.86
CA VAL A 198 -8.55 -6.63 -2.18
C VAL A 198 -9.05 -7.81 -3.00
N LEU A 199 -10.33 -7.76 -3.33
CA LEU A 199 -11.11 -8.79 -4.02
C LEU A 199 -11.35 -8.33 -5.47
N ASP A 200 -11.19 -9.25 -6.41
CA ASP A 200 -11.38 -8.98 -7.84
C ASP A 200 -12.87 -9.05 -8.21
N GLY A 201 -13.50 -7.90 -8.47
CA GLY A 201 -14.89 -7.83 -8.90
C GLY A 201 -15.16 -8.51 -10.24
N ALA A 202 -14.16 -8.60 -11.14
CA ALA A 202 -14.30 -9.34 -12.39
C ALA A 202 -14.36 -10.85 -12.15
N ARG A 203 -13.67 -11.35 -11.12
CA ARG A 203 -13.80 -12.74 -10.66
C ARG A 203 -15.15 -12.98 -10.01
N ILE A 204 -15.63 -12.05 -9.18
CA ILE A 204 -16.99 -12.12 -8.61
C ILE A 204 -18.04 -12.16 -9.73
N ALA A 205 -17.92 -11.32 -10.75
CA ALA A 205 -18.81 -11.31 -11.91
C ALA A 205 -18.79 -12.65 -12.65
N HIS A 206 -17.60 -13.19 -12.91
CA HIS A 206 -17.43 -14.51 -13.53
C HIS A 206 -18.10 -15.62 -12.70
N ASP A 207 -17.89 -15.64 -11.37
CA ASP A 207 -18.48 -16.63 -10.46
C ASP A 207 -20.02 -16.55 -10.44
N LEU A 208 -20.58 -15.37 -10.77
CA LEU A 208 -22.02 -15.12 -10.90
C LEU A 208 -22.55 -15.32 -12.33
N ASN A 209 -21.71 -15.77 -13.27
CA ASN A 209 -22.02 -15.91 -14.70
C ASN A 209 -22.42 -14.58 -15.38
N LEU A 210 -21.84 -13.47 -14.95
CA LEU A 210 -22.03 -12.15 -15.53
C LEU A 210 -20.92 -11.84 -16.54
N ALA A 211 -21.28 -11.11 -17.60
CA ALA A 211 -20.30 -10.66 -18.59
C ALA A 211 -19.32 -9.68 -17.95
N SER A 212 -18.02 -9.90 -18.17
CA SER A 212 -16.97 -8.95 -17.80
C SER A 212 -16.02 -8.77 -18.98
N GLN A 213 -15.70 -7.52 -19.31
CA GLN A 213 -14.68 -7.17 -20.28
C GLN A 213 -13.62 -6.33 -19.57
N ASP A 214 -12.39 -6.86 -19.53
CA ASP A 214 -11.22 -6.18 -18.98
C ASP A 214 -10.18 -6.11 -20.09
N ALA A 215 -10.01 -4.94 -20.71
CA ALA A 215 -9.05 -4.76 -21.81
C ALA A 215 -7.60 -5.02 -21.36
N TRP A 216 -7.32 -4.97 -20.06
CA TRP A 216 -6.01 -5.32 -19.49
C TRP A 216 -5.92 -6.79 -19.04
N ASP A 217 -7.01 -7.54 -18.95
CA ASP A 217 -6.97 -8.94 -18.51
C ASP A 217 -7.79 -9.84 -19.44
N ALA A 218 -7.22 -10.06 -20.64
CA ALA A 218 -7.85 -10.82 -21.71
C ALA A 218 -7.99 -12.34 -21.45
N ASN A 219 -7.34 -12.89 -20.41
CA ASN A 219 -7.40 -14.32 -20.05
C ASN A 219 -8.02 -14.52 -18.64
N PRO A 220 -9.35 -14.60 -18.54
CA PRO A 220 -10.04 -14.89 -17.28
C PRO A 220 -9.65 -16.23 -16.64
N GLU A 221 -9.22 -17.21 -17.44
CA GLU A 221 -8.88 -18.57 -16.97
C GLU A 221 -7.63 -18.63 -16.08
N GLU A 222 -6.73 -17.63 -16.15
CA GLU A 222 -5.52 -17.55 -15.32
C GLU A 222 -5.77 -16.97 -13.91
N ARG A 223 -7.02 -16.63 -13.57
CA ARG A 223 -7.40 -16.03 -12.28
C ARG A 223 -7.40 -17.03 -11.10
N ASN A 224 -6.96 -18.27 -11.32
CA ASN A 224 -7.33 -19.45 -10.51
C ASN A 224 -6.39 -19.86 -9.36
N ASN A 225 -5.29 -19.17 -9.07
CA ASN A 225 -4.24 -19.86 -8.30
C ASN A 225 -4.32 -19.71 -6.76
N ILE A 226 -5.08 -18.76 -6.21
CA ILE A 226 -5.18 -18.59 -4.73
C ILE A 226 -6.61 -18.19 -4.32
N ASP A 227 -7.13 -18.87 -3.29
CA ASP A 227 -8.41 -18.57 -2.65
C ASP A 227 -8.29 -17.39 -1.67
N ASP A 228 -9.25 -16.47 -1.71
CA ASP A 228 -9.28 -15.23 -0.92
C ASP A 228 -9.19 -15.53 0.58
N LEU A 229 -9.87 -16.60 1.03
CA LEU A 229 -9.88 -17.06 2.41
C LEU A 229 -8.50 -17.58 2.85
N SER A 230 -7.84 -18.37 2.00
CA SER A 230 -6.56 -19.01 2.35
C SER A 230 -5.45 -18.00 2.69
N ILE A 231 -5.46 -16.82 2.06
CA ILE A 231 -4.52 -15.72 2.37
C ILE A 231 -4.76 -15.22 3.80
N LEU A 232 -6.03 -15.02 4.16
CA LEU A 232 -6.43 -14.47 5.44
C LEU A 232 -6.21 -15.48 6.58
N GLU A 233 -6.55 -16.74 6.37
CA GLU A 233 -6.27 -17.83 7.31
C GLU A 233 -4.77 -17.89 7.63
N HIS A 234 -3.93 -17.95 6.59
CA HIS A 234 -2.48 -18.02 6.74
C HIS A 234 -1.90 -16.85 7.55
N ILE A 235 -2.38 -15.62 7.31
CA ILE A 235 -1.99 -14.44 8.09
C ILE A 235 -2.40 -14.59 9.56
N THR A 236 -3.66 -14.97 9.81
CA THR A 236 -4.23 -14.96 11.16
C THR A 236 -3.77 -16.12 12.04
N GLU A 237 -3.37 -17.24 11.46
CA GLU A 237 -2.75 -18.37 12.17
C GLU A 237 -1.37 -18.02 12.75
N ASN A 238 -0.65 -17.13 12.06
CA ASN A 238 0.70 -16.70 12.43
C ASN A 238 0.72 -15.37 13.21
N TRP A 239 -0.46 -14.85 13.58
CA TRP A 239 -0.59 -13.64 14.38
C TRP A 239 -0.72 -14.00 15.86
N GLU A 240 0.08 -13.37 16.71
CA GLU A 240 -0.10 -13.48 18.16
C GLU A 240 -1.53 -13.08 18.58
N LYS A 241 -2.13 -13.88 19.47
CA LYS A 241 -3.54 -13.73 19.86
C LYS A 241 -3.89 -12.36 20.46
N ALA A 242 -2.93 -11.62 21.01
CA ALA A 242 -3.17 -10.33 21.64
C ALA A 242 -3.33 -9.17 20.62
N ASP A 243 -2.77 -9.32 19.42
CA ASP A 243 -2.66 -8.25 18.43
C ASP A 243 -3.82 -8.23 17.43
N TYR A 244 -4.48 -9.38 17.18
CA TYR A 244 -5.61 -9.43 16.24
C TYR A 244 -6.88 -8.75 16.78
N ASN A 245 -7.12 -8.72 18.10
CA ASN A 245 -8.36 -8.15 18.68
C ASN A 245 -8.52 -6.64 18.40
N LYS A 246 -7.45 -5.96 17.99
CA LYS A 246 -7.42 -4.53 17.66
C LYS A 246 -7.26 -4.28 16.15
N THR A 247 -7.21 -5.36 15.37
CA THR A 247 -7.01 -5.29 13.93
C THR A 247 -8.36 -5.16 13.25
N LYS A 248 -8.54 -4.10 12.47
CA LYS A 248 -9.65 -3.97 11.54
C LYS A 248 -9.34 -4.66 10.21
N LEU A 249 -10.36 -5.21 9.56
CA LEU A 249 -10.30 -5.81 8.23
C LEU A 249 -11.25 -5.08 7.27
N ALA A 250 -10.71 -4.45 6.24
CA ALA A 250 -11.51 -3.98 5.12
C ALA A 250 -11.51 -5.03 4.00
N LEU A 251 -12.68 -5.52 3.61
CA LEU A 251 -12.87 -6.33 2.41
C LEU A 251 -13.22 -5.38 1.27
N VAL A 252 -12.39 -5.26 0.24
CA VAL A 252 -12.58 -4.26 -0.82
C VAL A 252 -12.83 -4.95 -2.15
N ILE A 253 -14.05 -4.85 -2.66
CA ILE A 253 -14.39 -5.29 -4.01
C ILE A 253 -13.89 -4.23 -4.99
N THR A 254 -12.80 -4.54 -5.69
CA THR A 254 -12.34 -3.75 -6.84
C THR A 254 -13.15 -4.07 -8.07
N LYS A 255 -13.13 -3.19 -9.06
CA LYS A 255 -13.87 -3.38 -10.31
C LYS A 255 -15.39 -3.57 -10.12
N ALA A 256 -15.96 -2.89 -9.12
CA ALA A 256 -17.32 -3.15 -8.64
C ALA A 256 -18.42 -2.70 -9.62
N ASP A 257 -18.09 -1.82 -10.55
CA ASP A 257 -18.94 -1.33 -11.64
C ASP A 257 -19.33 -2.37 -12.68
N ILE A 258 -18.52 -3.42 -12.88
CA ILE A 258 -18.91 -4.60 -13.67
C ILE A 258 -20.21 -5.21 -13.12
N LEU A 259 -20.45 -5.06 -11.81
CA LEU A 259 -21.58 -5.63 -11.11
C LEU A 259 -22.74 -4.65 -10.96
N TRP A 260 -22.62 -3.36 -11.32
CA TRP A 260 -23.63 -2.33 -10.99
C TRP A 260 -25.00 -2.57 -11.60
N ASN A 261 -25.06 -3.10 -12.83
CA ASN A 261 -26.34 -3.35 -13.50
C ASN A 261 -27.19 -4.38 -12.72
N GLU A 262 -26.53 -5.40 -12.17
CA GLU A 262 -27.19 -6.46 -11.40
C GLU A 262 -27.27 -6.14 -9.90
N TYR A 263 -26.31 -5.34 -9.40
CA TYR A 263 -26.18 -4.96 -7.99
C TYR A 263 -25.97 -3.43 -7.85
N PRO A 264 -27.03 -2.61 -8.03
CA PRO A 264 -26.93 -1.15 -7.99
C PRO A 264 -26.41 -0.59 -6.66
N LEU A 265 -26.57 -1.34 -5.56
CA LEU A 265 -26.09 -0.95 -4.23
C LEU A 265 -24.57 -0.66 -4.22
N LEU A 266 -23.80 -1.32 -5.09
CA LEU A 266 -22.36 -1.13 -5.18
C LEU A 266 -22.01 0.28 -5.63
N GLN A 267 -22.84 0.90 -6.49
CA GLN A 267 -22.66 2.29 -6.90
C GLN A 267 -22.88 3.22 -5.69
N GLU A 268 -23.90 2.96 -4.88
CA GLU A 268 -24.17 3.76 -3.67
C GLU A 268 -23.07 3.62 -2.62
N VAL A 269 -22.51 2.41 -2.46
CA VAL A 269 -21.42 2.12 -1.51
C VAL A 269 -20.10 2.73 -1.96
N CYS A 270 -19.84 2.82 -3.26
CA CYS A 270 -18.68 3.54 -3.81
C CYS A 270 -18.76 5.06 -3.54
N ALA A 271 -19.97 5.62 -3.49
CA ALA A 271 -20.20 7.06 -3.42
C ALA A 271 -20.21 7.65 -1.99
N SER A 272 -20.32 6.82 -0.94
CA SER A 272 -20.52 7.33 0.44
C SER A 272 -19.77 6.56 1.52
N LEU A 273 -19.27 7.30 2.52
CA LEU A 273 -18.80 6.76 3.80
C LEU A 273 -19.94 6.24 4.67
N SER A 274 -21.17 6.77 4.52
CA SER A 274 -22.32 6.34 5.31
C SER A 274 -22.89 5.03 4.77
N LYS A 275 -22.45 3.92 5.36
CA LYS A 275 -23.03 2.61 5.09
C LYS A 275 -23.94 2.20 6.24
N THR A 276 -25.17 1.87 5.90
CA THR A 276 -26.13 1.28 6.85
C THR A 276 -25.82 -0.21 7.04
N ASP A 277 -26.24 -0.78 8.16
CA ASP A 277 -26.16 -2.22 8.40
C ASP A 277 -26.84 -3.03 7.28
N GLU A 278 -27.93 -2.48 6.72
CA GLU A 278 -28.62 -3.04 5.57
C GLU A 278 -27.71 -3.17 4.33
N LYS A 279 -26.97 -2.11 3.99
CA LYS A 279 -26.00 -2.14 2.88
C LYS A 279 -24.89 -3.15 3.12
N GLN A 280 -24.42 -3.29 4.36
CA GLN A 280 -23.44 -4.32 4.70
C GLN A 280 -24.02 -5.73 4.55
N GLU A 281 -25.25 -5.97 4.96
CA GLU A 281 -25.88 -7.28 4.75
C GLU A 281 -26.10 -7.62 3.28
N ASP A 282 -26.46 -6.65 2.45
CA ASP A 282 -26.60 -6.91 1.01
C ASP A 282 -25.25 -7.18 0.34
N LEU A 283 -24.17 -6.49 0.75
CA LEU A 283 -22.81 -6.84 0.33
C LEU A 283 -22.43 -8.26 0.77
N LYS A 284 -22.76 -8.66 2.00
CA LYS A 284 -22.52 -10.04 2.46
C LYS A 284 -23.31 -11.04 1.64
N LYS A 285 -24.56 -10.75 1.28
CA LYS A 285 -25.37 -11.61 0.39
C LYS A 285 -24.70 -11.77 -0.98
N LEU A 286 -24.25 -10.68 -1.60
CA LEU A 286 -23.49 -10.72 -2.86
C LEU A 286 -22.25 -11.61 -2.74
N MET A 287 -21.45 -11.42 -1.70
CA MET A 287 -20.25 -12.23 -1.46
C MET A 287 -20.57 -13.71 -1.30
N ARG A 288 -21.63 -14.04 -0.55
CA ARG A 288 -22.12 -15.42 -0.39
C ARG A 288 -22.59 -16.03 -1.72
N GLN A 289 -23.34 -15.27 -2.53
CA GLN A 289 -23.80 -15.69 -3.86
C GLN A 289 -22.63 -15.98 -4.81
N SER A 290 -21.56 -15.20 -4.73
CA SER A 290 -20.34 -15.39 -5.54
C SER A 290 -19.43 -16.55 -5.07
N GLY A 291 -19.90 -17.40 -4.15
CA GLY A 291 -19.12 -18.54 -3.63
C GLY A 291 -18.19 -18.22 -2.46
N ARG A 292 -18.17 -16.97 -1.96
CA ARG A 292 -17.25 -16.53 -0.87
C ARG A 292 -17.89 -16.61 0.52
N ASN A 293 -18.83 -17.52 0.72
CA ASN A 293 -19.51 -17.69 2.01
C ASN A 293 -18.52 -18.03 3.15
N ALA A 294 -17.52 -18.86 2.89
CA ALA A 294 -16.52 -19.23 3.90
C ALA A 294 -15.67 -18.01 4.34
N LEU A 295 -15.31 -17.11 3.42
CA LEU A 295 -14.62 -15.86 3.73
C LEU A 295 -15.47 -14.97 4.65
N ILE A 296 -16.77 -14.84 4.36
CA ILE A 296 -17.69 -14.05 5.19
C ILE A 296 -17.83 -14.64 6.60
N ILE A 297 -18.06 -15.94 6.71
CA ILE A 297 -18.15 -16.64 8.00
C ILE A 297 -16.86 -16.46 8.80
N PHE A 298 -15.71 -16.59 8.13
CA PHE A 298 -14.41 -16.39 8.76
C PHE A 298 -14.25 -14.96 9.29
N ALA A 299 -14.59 -13.95 8.48
CA ALA A 299 -14.52 -12.55 8.88
C ALA A 299 -15.42 -12.25 10.10
N GLU A 300 -16.66 -12.74 10.08
CA GLU A 300 -17.62 -12.60 11.19
C GLU A 300 -17.11 -13.23 12.48
N GLN A 301 -16.51 -14.42 12.41
CA GLN A 301 -16.01 -15.12 13.59
C GLN A 301 -14.72 -14.51 14.14
N ARG A 302 -13.81 -14.12 13.24
CA ARG A 302 -12.44 -13.71 13.58
C ARG A 302 -12.31 -12.23 13.90
N PHE A 303 -13.00 -11.38 13.14
CA PHE A 303 -12.93 -9.91 13.24
C PHE A 303 -14.21 -9.29 13.84
N ARG A 304 -15.33 -10.02 13.86
CA ARG A 304 -16.60 -9.59 14.49
C ARG A 304 -17.00 -8.17 14.06
N ASP A 305 -17.07 -7.22 14.98
CA ASP A 305 -17.47 -5.83 14.72
C ASP A 305 -16.36 -4.96 14.10
N THR A 306 -15.21 -5.56 13.78
CA THR A 306 -14.04 -4.86 13.22
C THR A 306 -13.74 -5.24 11.78
N TYR A 307 -14.71 -5.78 11.03
CA TYR A 307 -14.60 -5.89 9.58
C TYR A 307 -15.73 -5.15 8.86
N GLU A 308 -15.45 -4.68 7.66
CA GLU A 308 -16.45 -4.03 6.81
C GLU A 308 -16.15 -4.27 5.32
N ILE A 309 -17.19 -4.37 4.50
CA ILE A 309 -17.09 -4.54 3.04
C ILE A 309 -17.21 -3.18 2.35
N PHE A 310 -16.31 -2.93 1.40
CA PHE A 310 -16.22 -1.74 0.57
C PHE A 310 -16.24 -2.13 -0.90
N ALA A 311 -16.53 -1.16 -1.75
CA ALA A 311 -16.50 -1.29 -3.20
C ALA A 311 -15.72 -0.12 -3.80
N THR A 312 -15.07 -0.35 -4.94
CA THR A 312 -14.39 0.68 -5.74
C THR A 312 -14.67 0.45 -7.22
N SER A 313 -14.89 1.53 -7.99
CA SER A 313 -15.19 1.44 -9.43
C SER A 313 -13.95 1.10 -10.28
N SER A 314 -14.15 0.73 -11.56
CA SER A 314 -13.12 0.17 -12.43
C SER A 314 -12.28 1.18 -13.18
N LEU A 315 -12.56 2.49 -13.19
CA LEU A 315 -11.79 3.38 -14.07
C LEU A 315 -10.30 3.43 -13.65
N GLY A 316 -9.48 2.65 -14.35
CA GLY A 316 -8.11 2.34 -13.99
C GLY A 316 -7.86 0.92 -13.48
N PHE A 317 -8.84 0.18 -12.95
CA PHE A 317 -8.69 -1.22 -12.53
C PHE A 317 -9.06 -2.24 -13.60
N CYS A 318 -10.05 -1.93 -14.44
CA CYS A 318 -10.59 -2.79 -15.48
C CYS A 318 -11.13 -1.91 -16.60
N PRO A 319 -10.25 -1.34 -17.45
CA PRO A 319 -10.68 -0.51 -18.55
C PRO A 319 -11.48 -1.30 -19.58
N GLU A 320 -12.49 -0.67 -20.16
CA GLU A 320 -13.18 -1.20 -21.34
C GLU A 320 -12.33 -1.00 -22.60
N GLU A 321 -12.69 -1.65 -23.71
CA GLU A 321 -11.99 -1.48 -25.00
C GLU A 321 -11.92 -0.01 -25.44
N ASN A 322 -12.94 0.78 -25.12
CA ASN A 322 -13.01 2.21 -25.44
C ASN A 322 -12.21 3.09 -24.47
N ASP A 323 -11.75 2.55 -23.32
CA ASP A 323 -10.93 3.28 -22.36
C ASP A 323 -9.44 3.20 -22.67
N VAL A 324 -9.00 2.25 -23.52
CA VAL A 324 -7.60 2.03 -23.89
C VAL A 324 -7.27 2.62 -25.26
N ASN A 325 -6.00 2.97 -25.43
CA ASN A 325 -5.49 3.52 -26.68
C ASN A 325 -5.39 2.42 -27.74
N THR A 326 -5.96 2.68 -28.92
CA THR A 326 -5.99 1.71 -30.03
C THR A 326 -4.60 1.30 -30.50
N ASP A 327 -3.62 2.21 -30.47
CA ASP A 327 -2.24 1.96 -30.90
C ASP A 327 -1.35 1.38 -29.78
N ASP A 328 -1.78 1.49 -28.51
CA ASP A 328 -1.05 1.05 -27.31
C ASP A 328 -2.05 0.57 -26.24
N PRO A 329 -2.52 -0.69 -26.31
CA PRO A 329 -3.57 -1.23 -25.42
C PRO A 329 -3.22 -1.21 -23.91
N ASP A 330 -1.93 -1.08 -23.57
CA ASP A 330 -1.48 -0.92 -22.18
C ASP A 330 -1.68 0.52 -21.65
N LYS A 331 -2.17 1.45 -22.47
CA LYS A 331 -2.32 2.86 -22.14
C LYS A 331 -3.79 3.28 -22.13
N LEU A 332 -4.22 3.99 -21.09
CA LEU A 332 -5.55 4.58 -21.00
C LEU A 332 -5.65 5.89 -21.80
N GLU A 333 -6.82 6.12 -22.39
CA GLU A 333 -7.20 7.36 -23.07
C GLU A 333 -7.38 8.52 -22.09
N ARG A 334 -7.78 8.22 -20.85
CA ARG A 334 -7.99 9.19 -19.76
C ARG A 334 -7.24 8.81 -18.50
N GLN A 335 -7.01 9.78 -17.63
CA GLN A 335 -6.40 9.51 -16.33
C GLN A 335 -7.31 8.59 -15.51
N PRO A 336 -6.77 7.57 -14.82
CA PRO A 336 -7.58 6.71 -13.95
C PRO A 336 -8.20 7.56 -12.83
N ASN A 337 -9.48 7.31 -12.55
CA ASN A 337 -10.23 8.02 -11.52
C ASN A 337 -11.26 7.09 -10.87
N PRO A 338 -10.81 6.07 -10.12
CA PRO A 338 -11.73 5.15 -9.48
C PRO A 338 -12.37 5.75 -8.22
N GLU A 339 -13.68 5.59 -8.12
CA GLU A 339 -14.49 6.01 -6.98
C GLU A 339 -14.37 5.03 -5.83
N GLY A 340 -14.60 5.50 -4.60
CA GLY A 340 -14.60 4.67 -3.40
C GLY A 340 -13.23 4.24 -2.87
N THR A 341 -12.13 4.54 -3.56
CA THR A 341 -10.78 4.04 -3.19
C THR A 341 -10.24 4.52 -1.84
N LEU A 342 -10.69 5.70 -1.40
CA LEU A 342 -10.28 6.31 -0.15
C LEU A 342 -11.05 5.79 1.08
N LEU A 343 -12.30 5.33 0.88
CA LEU A 343 -13.23 4.97 1.96
C LEU A 343 -12.69 3.90 2.92
N PRO A 344 -12.04 2.81 2.45
CA PRO A 344 -11.48 1.80 3.34
C PRO A 344 -10.43 2.38 4.29
N LEU A 345 -9.56 3.26 3.78
CA LEU A 345 -8.50 3.87 4.57
C LEU A 345 -9.07 4.85 5.59
N GLN A 346 -10.06 5.66 5.21
CA GLN A 346 -10.74 6.58 6.14
C GLN A 346 -11.38 5.83 7.30
N TRP A 347 -12.11 4.76 7.02
CA TRP A 347 -12.73 3.90 8.04
C TRP A 347 -11.70 3.22 8.95
N LEU A 348 -10.62 2.68 8.38
CA LEU A 348 -9.55 2.05 9.16
C LEU A 348 -8.94 3.03 10.17
N LEU A 349 -8.76 4.29 9.77
CA LEU A 349 -8.14 5.33 10.57
C LEU A 349 -9.12 6.12 11.46
N ASN A 350 -10.43 5.96 11.25
CA ASN A 350 -11.50 6.76 11.85
C ASN A 350 -11.35 8.27 11.57
N ILE A 351 -11.10 8.62 10.30
CA ILE A 351 -10.91 10.00 9.83
C ILE A 351 -12.01 10.44 8.88
#